data_AF-A0A972GB37-F1
#
_entry.id   AF-A0A972GB37-F1
#
_cell.length_a   1.000
_cell.length_b   1.000
_cell.length_c   1.000
_cell.angle_alpha   90.00
_cell.angle_beta   90.00
_cell.angle_gamma   90.00
#
_symmetry.space_group_name_H-M   'P 1'
#
loop_
_entity.id
_entity.type
_entity.pdbx_description
1 polymer ?
#
loop_
_entity_poly.entity_id
_entity_poly.type
_entity_poly.pdbx_seq_one_letter_code
_entity_poly.pdbx_strand_id
1 'polypeptide(L)'
;MHAPDGGYTRSRGRRWAELAKSLARLRDPDPQTRAVLTMIGLLNAFGQQQELRASPAVIAFALHDMDMTEAVAPALQHLTTDQLITYRHHRDSYVLWEGSDLDLDTLVREALRQVGDRMDLAPLLQRSIQPIPLVARRHSYRTGAVRHFTVHFVTVDTTTALVPPLLTDDADGQILYLVPVDTVALTQTEQWVCHPDRAHATETCRIVVVPHQVQRLQDLLLEVTALQQVLATQPELEYDRVARRELASRLAEA
;
A
#
# COMPACT_ATOMS: atom_id res chain seq x y z
N MET A 1 29.43 -30.31 -26.31
CA MET A 1 28.14 -30.92 -25.92
C MET A 1 27.73 -30.25 -24.61
N HIS A 2 27.02 -29.13 -24.70
CA HIS A 2 26.60 -28.33 -23.55
C HIS A 2 25.18 -28.77 -23.17
N ALA A 3 25.01 -29.32 -21.98
CA ALA A 3 23.68 -29.66 -21.45
C ALA A 3 22.97 -28.35 -21.03
N PRO A 4 21.71 -28.11 -21.41
CA PRO A 4 20.99 -26.92 -20.94
C PRO A 4 20.36 -27.16 -19.56
N ASP A 5 20.32 -26.07 -18.79
CA ASP A 5 20.05 -26.00 -17.35
C ASP A 5 18.67 -26.51 -16.90
N GLY A 6 18.61 -27.10 -15.71
CA GLY A 6 17.38 -27.57 -15.06
C GLY A 6 16.40 -26.47 -14.58
N GLY A 7 16.67 -25.19 -14.87
CA GLY A 7 15.77 -24.07 -14.57
C GLY A 7 14.59 -23.92 -15.55
N TYR A 8 14.75 -24.37 -16.80
CA TYR A 8 13.78 -24.17 -17.89
C TYR A 8 12.50 -25.00 -17.76
N THR A 9 12.60 -26.18 -17.14
CA THR A 9 11.46 -27.10 -16.98
C THR A 9 10.48 -26.60 -15.90
N ARG A 10 10.98 -25.86 -14.90
CA ARG A 10 10.15 -25.32 -13.80
C ARG A 10 9.26 -24.16 -14.24
N SER A 11 9.78 -23.22 -15.04
CA SER A 11 9.01 -22.05 -15.49
C SER A 11 7.91 -22.43 -16.50
N ARG A 12 8.20 -23.34 -17.44
CA ARG A 12 7.18 -23.89 -18.35
C ARG A 12 6.13 -24.70 -17.59
N GLY A 13 6.56 -25.56 -16.66
CA GLY A 13 5.64 -26.33 -15.81
C GLY A 13 4.69 -25.44 -15.01
N ARG A 14 5.17 -24.28 -14.53
CA ARG A 14 4.35 -23.29 -13.83
C ARG A 14 3.28 -22.68 -14.75
N ARG A 15 3.65 -22.20 -15.94
CA ARG A 15 2.68 -21.62 -16.90
C ARG A 15 1.66 -22.64 -17.40
N TRP A 16 2.07 -23.89 -17.58
CA TRP A 16 1.14 -24.99 -17.87
C TRP A 16 0.19 -25.26 -16.71
N ALA A 17 0.68 -25.22 -15.47
CA ALA A 17 -0.17 -25.36 -14.29
C ALA A 17 -1.14 -24.18 -14.12
N GLU A 18 -0.72 -22.96 -14.46
CA GLU A 18 -1.57 -21.76 -14.47
C GLU A 18 -2.64 -21.84 -15.56
N LEU A 19 -2.28 -22.26 -16.77
CA LEU A 19 -3.25 -22.53 -17.82
C LEU A 19 -4.24 -23.63 -17.39
N ALA A 20 -3.77 -24.73 -16.80
CA ALA A 20 -4.64 -25.79 -16.31
C ALA A 20 -5.60 -25.29 -15.22
N LYS A 21 -5.13 -24.43 -14.32
CA LYS A 21 -5.98 -23.77 -13.31
C LYS A 21 -7.01 -22.85 -13.96
N SER A 22 -6.61 -22.03 -14.94
CA SER A 22 -7.52 -21.11 -15.64
C SER A 22 -8.56 -21.88 -16.48
N LEU A 23 -8.18 -22.97 -17.13
CA LEU A 23 -9.10 -23.85 -17.86
C LEU A 23 -10.09 -24.56 -16.92
N ALA A 24 -9.65 -25.00 -15.74
CA ALA A 24 -10.53 -25.62 -14.75
C ALA A 24 -11.56 -24.63 -14.16
N ARG A 25 -11.31 -23.32 -14.27
CA ARG A 25 -12.25 -22.27 -13.85
C ARG A 25 -13.35 -22.00 -14.87
N LEU A 26 -13.16 -22.36 -16.14
CA LEU A 26 -14.19 -22.21 -17.17
C LEU A 26 -15.31 -23.24 -16.95
N ARG A 27 -16.53 -22.77 -16.71
CA ARG A 27 -17.73 -23.62 -16.62
C ARG A 27 -18.41 -23.69 -17.98
N ASP A 28 -18.46 -24.88 -18.56
CA ASP A 28 -19.07 -25.17 -19.86
C ASP A 28 -18.76 -24.13 -20.96
N PRO A 29 -17.46 -23.80 -21.19
CA PRO A 29 -17.11 -22.80 -22.19
C PRO A 29 -17.46 -23.33 -23.58
N ASP A 30 -17.96 -22.44 -24.43
CA ASP A 30 -18.05 -22.75 -25.85
C ASP A 30 -16.65 -23.11 -26.40
N PRO A 31 -16.58 -23.91 -27.48
CA PRO A 31 -15.31 -24.39 -28.01
C PRO A 31 -14.32 -23.26 -28.35
N GLN A 32 -14.83 -22.10 -28.78
CA GLN A 32 -14.02 -20.97 -29.18
C GLN A 32 -13.39 -20.27 -27.98
N THR A 33 -14.15 -20.01 -26.91
CA THR A 33 -13.62 -19.44 -25.66
C THR A 33 -12.52 -20.30 -25.06
N ARG A 34 -12.72 -21.63 -25.02
CA ARG A 34 -11.69 -22.57 -24.56
C ARG A 34 -10.44 -22.52 -25.46
N ALA A 35 -10.63 -22.48 -26.77
CA ALA A 35 -9.53 -22.41 -27.72
C ALA A 35 -8.73 -21.10 -27.58
N VAL A 36 -9.40 -19.96 -27.40
CA VAL A 36 -8.77 -18.66 -27.16
C VAL A 36 -7.96 -18.67 -25.87
N LEU A 37 -8.51 -19.13 -24.74
CA LEU A 37 -7.75 -19.22 -23.49
C LEU A 37 -6.54 -20.15 -23.60
N THR A 38 -6.73 -21.29 -24.28
CA THR A 38 -5.65 -22.25 -24.53
C THR A 38 -4.55 -21.62 -25.39
N MET A 39 -4.93 -20.87 -26.43
CA MET A 39 -4.00 -20.17 -27.30
C MET A 39 -3.23 -19.08 -26.55
N ILE A 40 -3.91 -18.29 -25.72
CA ILE A 40 -3.25 -17.28 -24.86
C ILE A 40 -2.24 -17.95 -23.93
N GLY A 41 -2.64 -19.03 -23.24
CA GLY A 41 -1.72 -19.76 -22.36
C GLY A 41 -0.54 -20.40 -23.11
N LEU A 42 -0.78 -20.93 -24.30
CA LEU A 42 0.27 -21.49 -25.17
C LEU A 42 1.25 -20.38 -25.60
N LEU A 43 0.75 -19.28 -26.14
CA LEU A 43 1.57 -18.14 -26.56
C LEU A 43 2.29 -17.51 -25.36
N ASN A 44 1.69 -17.46 -24.18
CA ASN A 44 2.36 -17.02 -22.97
C ASN A 44 3.45 -18.02 -22.55
N ALA A 45 3.26 -19.33 -22.68
CA ALA A 45 4.26 -20.34 -22.32
C ALA A 45 5.46 -20.41 -23.29
N PHE A 46 5.24 -20.17 -24.59
CA PHE A 46 6.25 -20.38 -25.64
C PHE A 46 6.71 -19.10 -26.36
N GLY A 47 5.91 -18.04 -26.37
CA GLY A 47 6.10 -16.88 -27.25
C GLY A 47 7.30 -15.98 -26.95
N GLN A 48 7.84 -16.04 -25.72
CA GLN A 48 8.98 -15.19 -25.34
C GLN A 48 10.28 -15.49 -26.11
N GLN A 49 10.40 -16.66 -26.75
CA GLN A 49 11.61 -17.03 -27.50
C GLN A 49 11.54 -16.69 -28.99
N GLN A 50 10.37 -16.31 -29.51
CA GLN A 50 10.12 -16.11 -30.95
C GLN A 50 9.38 -14.81 -31.29
N GLU A 51 9.35 -13.83 -30.37
CA GLU A 51 8.60 -12.57 -30.52
C GLU A 51 7.08 -12.75 -30.75
N LEU A 52 6.55 -13.95 -30.54
CA LEU A 52 5.13 -14.28 -30.70
C LEU A 52 4.37 -13.79 -29.47
N ARG A 53 3.57 -12.73 -29.65
CA ARG A 53 2.71 -12.15 -28.62
C ARG A 53 1.29 -12.65 -28.78
N ALA A 54 0.57 -12.79 -27.66
CA ALA A 54 -0.86 -13.08 -27.66
C ALA A 54 -1.67 -11.81 -27.98
N SER A 55 -1.39 -11.16 -29.11
CA SER A 55 -2.20 -10.06 -29.63
C SER A 55 -3.50 -10.59 -30.23
N PRO A 56 -4.56 -9.76 -30.36
CA PRO A 56 -5.81 -10.20 -30.98
C PRO A 56 -5.61 -10.82 -32.36
N ALA A 57 -4.80 -10.18 -33.21
CA ALA A 57 -4.52 -10.65 -34.57
C ALA A 57 -3.76 -11.98 -34.60
N VAL A 58 -2.77 -12.18 -33.73
CA VAL A 58 -2.00 -13.44 -33.66
C VAL A 58 -2.87 -14.58 -33.13
N ILE A 59 -3.72 -14.31 -32.13
CA ILE A 59 -4.68 -15.29 -31.61
C ILE A 59 -5.67 -15.68 -32.71
N ALA A 60 -6.22 -14.70 -33.43
CA ALA A 60 -7.15 -14.95 -34.54
C ALA A 60 -6.49 -15.77 -35.64
N PHE A 61 -5.28 -15.38 -36.07
CA PHE A 61 -4.52 -16.10 -37.08
C PHE A 61 -4.22 -17.54 -36.66
N ALA A 62 -3.79 -17.76 -35.42
CA ALA A 62 -3.47 -19.10 -34.93
C ALA A 62 -4.69 -20.04 -34.81
N LEU A 63 -5.90 -19.48 -34.70
CA LEU A 63 -7.14 -20.26 -34.58
C LEU A 63 -7.90 -20.40 -35.90
N HIS A 64 -7.69 -19.49 -36.85
CA HIS A 64 -8.50 -19.37 -38.07
C HIS A 64 -7.68 -19.27 -39.37
N ASP A 65 -6.35 -19.33 -39.30
CA ASP A 65 -5.39 -19.16 -40.41
C ASP A 65 -5.52 -17.81 -41.17
N MET A 66 -6.26 -16.86 -40.61
CA MET A 66 -6.49 -15.50 -41.13
C MET A 66 -6.70 -14.52 -39.99
N ASP A 67 -6.50 -13.22 -40.25
CA ASP A 67 -6.86 -12.18 -39.29
C ASP A 67 -8.39 -12.03 -39.19
N MET A 68 -8.97 -12.76 -38.23
CA MET A 68 -10.39 -12.72 -37.87
C MET A 68 -10.56 -12.19 -36.44
N THR A 69 -9.94 -11.05 -36.14
CA THR A 69 -9.98 -10.45 -34.80
C THR A 69 -11.40 -10.26 -34.26
N GLU A 70 -12.36 -9.86 -35.10
CA GLU A 70 -13.79 -9.73 -34.74
C GLU A 70 -14.42 -11.06 -34.30
N ALA A 71 -13.96 -12.19 -34.85
CA ALA A 71 -14.51 -13.49 -34.48
C ALA A 71 -14.07 -13.92 -33.08
N VAL A 72 -12.84 -13.61 -32.67
CA VAL A 72 -12.30 -13.95 -31.33
C VAL A 72 -12.62 -12.89 -30.28
N ALA A 73 -13.04 -11.69 -30.67
CA ALA A 73 -13.35 -10.60 -29.76
C ALA A 73 -14.38 -10.95 -28.67
N PRO A 74 -15.50 -11.65 -28.96
CA PRO A 74 -16.46 -12.06 -27.93
C PRO A 74 -15.83 -12.98 -26.87
N ALA A 75 -14.99 -13.92 -27.28
CA ALA A 75 -14.29 -14.82 -26.39
C ALA A 75 -13.23 -14.09 -25.55
N LEU A 76 -12.47 -13.16 -26.15
CA LEU A 76 -11.51 -12.32 -25.42
C LEU A 76 -12.21 -11.45 -24.38
N GLN A 77 -13.35 -10.86 -24.74
CA GLN A 77 -14.16 -10.07 -23.84
C GLN A 77 -14.69 -10.94 -22.69
N HIS A 78 -15.24 -12.12 -22.99
CA HIS A 78 -15.70 -13.07 -21.98
C HIS A 78 -14.58 -13.46 -21.00
N LEU A 79 -13.41 -13.86 -21.50
CA LEU A 79 -12.28 -14.25 -20.66
C LEU A 79 -11.71 -13.09 -19.81
N THR A 80 -11.78 -11.86 -20.34
CA THR A 80 -11.39 -10.66 -19.60
C THR A 80 -12.40 -10.35 -18.50
N THR A 81 -13.70 -10.44 -18.80
CA THR A 81 -14.79 -10.31 -17.83
C THR A 81 -14.66 -11.35 -16.71
N ASP A 82 -14.26 -12.57 -17.04
CA ASP A 82 -14.07 -13.66 -16.07
C ASP A 82 -12.74 -13.59 -15.29
N GLN A 83 -11.93 -12.56 -15.52
CA GLN A 83 -10.60 -12.38 -14.90
C GLN A 83 -9.72 -13.63 -15.05
N LEU A 84 -9.75 -14.22 -16.25
CA LEU A 84 -8.87 -15.32 -16.64
C LEU A 84 -7.68 -14.80 -17.44
N ILE A 85 -7.84 -13.65 -18.08
CA ILE A 85 -6.81 -12.94 -18.83
C ILE A 85 -6.88 -11.44 -18.56
N THR A 86 -5.78 -10.73 -18.83
CA THR A 86 -5.74 -9.27 -18.89
C THR A 86 -5.06 -8.82 -20.16
N TYR A 87 -5.40 -7.62 -20.63
CA TYR A 87 -4.76 -7.01 -21.77
C TYR A 87 -3.71 -5.97 -21.33
N ARG A 88 -2.48 -6.14 -21.79
CA ARG A 88 -1.36 -5.22 -21.53
C ARG A 88 -1.19 -4.27 -22.71
N HIS A 89 -1.77 -3.06 -22.62
CA HIS A 89 -1.80 -2.07 -23.72
C HIS A 89 -0.42 -1.73 -24.30
N HIS A 90 0.61 -1.59 -23.47
CA HIS A 90 1.96 -1.24 -23.92
C HIS A 90 2.68 -2.35 -24.71
N ARG A 91 2.18 -3.59 -24.66
CA ARG A 91 2.75 -4.74 -25.36
C ARG A 91 1.84 -5.34 -26.43
N ASP A 92 0.61 -4.84 -26.52
CA ASP A 92 -0.46 -5.41 -27.35
C ASP A 92 -0.55 -6.94 -27.16
N SER A 93 -0.81 -7.37 -25.92
CA SER A 93 -0.91 -8.80 -25.65
C SER A 93 -1.82 -9.11 -24.48
N TYR A 94 -2.58 -10.19 -24.62
CA TYR A 94 -3.24 -10.84 -23.51
C TYR A 94 -2.28 -11.72 -22.72
N VAL A 95 -2.39 -11.67 -21.40
CA VAL A 95 -1.66 -12.54 -20.47
C VAL A 95 -2.63 -13.27 -19.59
N LEU A 96 -2.31 -14.53 -19.28
CA LEU A 96 -3.00 -15.28 -18.24
C LEU A 96 -2.95 -14.48 -16.93
N TRP A 97 -4.09 -14.48 -16.26
CA TRP A 97 -4.25 -13.80 -15.00
C TRP A 97 -3.51 -14.54 -13.87
N GLU A 98 -2.23 -14.18 -13.64
CA GLU A 98 -1.40 -14.76 -12.56
C GLU A 98 -1.52 -13.97 -11.25
N GLY A 99 -1.78 -12.67 -11.34
CA GLY A 99 -1.86 -11.73 -10.22
C GLY A 99 -0.57 -11.67 -9.39
N SER A 100 0.59 -11.30 -9.97
CA SER A 100 1.88 -11.11 -9.26
C SER A 100 2.94 -10.21 -9.97
N ASP A 101 2.58 -9.36 -10.96
CA ASP A 101 3.56 -8.64 -11.80
C ASP A 101 4.06 -7.29 -11.21
N LEU A 102 3.55 -6.91 -10.05
CA LEU A 102 3.92 -5.67 -9.36
C LEU A 102 5.20 -5.84 -8.53
N ASP A 103 6.27 -5.13 -8.89
CA ASP A 103 7.47 -4.99 -8.05
C ASP A 103 7.17 -4.03 -6.88
N LEU A 104 6.56 -4.60 -5.83
CA LEU A 104 6.21 -3.88 -4.62
C LEU A 104 7.43 -3.26 -3.94
N ASP A 105 8.59 -3.92 -3.97
CA ASP A 105 9.78 -3.43 -3.29
C ASP A 105 10.30 -2.15 -3.93
N THR A 106 10.26 -2.05 -5.26
CA THR A 106 10.61 -0.82 -5.96
C THR A 106 9.57 0.28 -5.70
N LEU A 107 8.28 -0.05 -5.73
CA LEU A 107 7.21 0.93 -5.49
C LEU A 107 7.22 1.49 -4.07
N VAL A 108 7.42 0.63 -3.06
CA VAL A 108 7.52 1.03 -1.66
C VAL A 108 8.78 1.86 -1.42
N ARG A 109 9.93 1.50 -2.02
CA ARG A 109 11.15 2.32 -1.91
C ARG A 109 10.97 3.71 -2.50
N GLU A 110 10.33 3.82 -3.67
CA GLU A 110 10.07 5.12 -4.27
C GLU A 110 9.07 5.94 -3.45
N ALA A 111 8.02 5.31 -2.91
CA ALA A 111 7.09 5.96 -2.00
C ALA A 111 7.78 6.45 -0.72
N LEU A 112 8.63 5.61 -0.09
CA LEU A 112 9.43 6.00 1.07
C LEU A 112 10.28 7.25 0.81
N ARG A 113 10.94 7.31 -0.36
CA ARG A 113 11.74 8.47 -0.76
C ARG A 113 10.89 9.74 -0.90
N GLN A 114 9.75 9.63 -1.58
CA GLN A 114 8.83 10.75 -1.78
C GLN A 114 8.19 11.25 -0.47
N VAL A 115 7.89 10.33 0.45
CA VAL A 115 7.31 10.64 1.76
C VAL A 115 8.37 11.27 2.66
N GLY A 116 9.59 10.71 2.70
CA GLY A 116 10.70 11.21 3.52
C GLY A 116 11.15 12.64 3.18
N ASP A 117 11.22 13.00 1.90
CA ASP A 117 11.68 14.32 1.45
C ASP A 117 10.68 15.46 1.77
N ARG A 118 9.42 15.15 2.11
CA ARG A 118 8.32 16.13 2.20
C ARG A 118 7.60 16.17 3.54
N MET A 119 7.95 15.31 4.50
CA MET A 119 7.10 15.10 5.67
C MET A 119 7.43 15.98 6.87
N ASP A 120 6.37 16.58 7.41
CA ASP A 120 6.28 16.94 8.82
C ASP A 120 5.53 15.83 9.56
N LEU A 121 6.18 15.22 10.56
CA LEU A 121 5.70 14.02 11.25
C LEU A 121 4.47 14.30 12.11
N ALA A 122 4.39 15.46 12.76
CA ALA A 122 3.30 15.78 13.67
C ALA A 122 1.94 15.90 12.94
N PRO A 123 1.81 16.66 11.83
CA PRO A 123 0.59 16.68 11.02
C PRO A 123 0.21 15.31 10.47
N LEU A 124 1.20 14.50 10.08
CA LEU A 124 0.92 13.18 9.54
C LEU A 124 0.39 12.22 10.61
N LEU A 125 0.99 12.21 11.81
CA LEU A 125 0.47 11.45 12.95
C LEU A 125 -0.95 11.90 13.30
N GLN A 126 -1.20 13.21 13.33
CA GLN A 126 -2.52 13.77 13.61
C GLN A 126 -3.58 13.26 12.62
N ARG A 127 -3.26 13.23 11.32
CA ARG A 127 -4.19 12.77 10.27
C ARG A 127 -4.34 11.25 10.22
N SER A 128 -3.27 10.51 10.49
CA SER A 128 -3.24 9.05 10.35
C SER A 128 -3.85 8.35 11.56
N ILE A 129 -3.57 8.84 12.78
CA ILE A 129 -4.08 8.26 14.02
C ILE A 129 -5.47 8.81 14.37
N GLN A 130 -5.78 10.06 13.99
CA GLN A 130 -7.02 10.76 14.36
C GLN A 130 -7.35 10.58 15.85
N PRO A 131 -6.48 11.09 16.75
CA PRO A 131 -6.52 10.71 18.14
C PRO A 131 -7.84 11.16 18.81
N ILE A 132 -8.48 10.20 19.47
CA ILE A 132 -9.76 10.41 20.16
C ILE A 132 -9.49 11.10 21.51
N PRO A 133 -10.34 12.04 21.94
CA PRO A 133 -10.22 12.65 23.26
C PRO A 133 -10.15 11.62 24.40
N LEU A 134 -9.27 11.85 25.37
CA LEU A 134 -9.06 10.97 26.51
C LEU A 134 -9.85 11.45 27.72
N VAL A 135 -10.53 10.52 28.40
CA VAL A 135 -11.33 10.81 29.60
C VAL A 135 -10.56 10.42 30.85
N ALA A 136 -10.57 11.28 31.87
CA ALA A 136 -10.00 11.00 33.18
C ALA A 136 -10.86 10.02 34.00
N ARG A 137 -11.01 8.77 33.52
CA ARG A 137 -11.96 7.76 34.02
C ARG A 137 -11.93 7.58 35.54
N ARG A 138 -10.73 7.51 36.15
CA ARG A 138 -10.57 7.35 37.59
C ARG A 138 -11.09 8.56 38.37
N HIS A 139 -10.88 9.78 37.86
CA HIS A 139 -11.43 10.99 38.47
C HIS A 139 -12.95 10.96 38.37
N SER A 140 -13.47 10.71 37.17
CA SER A 140 -14.91 10.66 36.92
C SER A 140 -15.64 9.63 37.77
N TYR A 141 -15.07 8.46 37.97
CA TYR A 141 -15.63 7.44 38.88
C TYR A 141 -15.69 7.92 40.34
N ARG A 142 -14.69 8.69 40.79
CA ARG A 142 -14.60 9.16 42.19
C ARG A 142 -15.44 10.40 42.47
N THR A 143 -15.56 11.31 41.51
CA THR A 143 -16.17 12.64 41.70
C THR A 143 -17.52 12.80 41.02
N GLY A 144 -17.87 11.91 40.08
CA GLY A 144 -19.06 12.05 39.23
C GLY A 144 -18.89 13.06 38.09
N ALA A 145 -17.77 13.80 38.01
CA ALA A 145 -17.52 14.77 36.95
C ALA A 145 -16.70 14.17 35.80
N VAL A 146 -17.21 14.29 34.57
CA VAL A 146 -16.45 13.91 33.36
C VAL A 146 -15.46 15.03 33.06
N ARG A 147 -14.17 14.66 32.98
CA ARG A 147 -13.11 15.54 32.50
C ARG A 147 -12.47 14.89 31.28
N HIS A 148 -12.42 15.60 30.17
CA HIS A 148 -11.86 15.09 28.93
C HIS A 148 -10.79 16.02 28.35
N PHE A 149 -9.86 15.40 27.63
CA PHE A 149 -8.66 16.04 27.13
C PHE A 149 -8.54 15.78 25.63
N THR A 150 -8.36 16.82 24.83
CA THR A 150 -8.00 16.64 23.43
C THR A 150 -6.55 16.19 23.30
N VAL A 151 -6.25 15.46 22.23
CA VAL A 151 -4.92 14.92 21.99
C VAL A 151 -4.38 15.51 20.70
N HIS A 152 -3.16 16.04 20.77
CA HIS A 152 -2.49 16.65 19.64
C HIS A 152 -1.05 16.16 19.51
N PHE A 153 -0.62 15.89 18.28
CA PHE A 153 0.79 15.70 17.94
C PHE A 153 1.38 17.03 17.50
N VAL A 154 2.50 17.43 18.10
CA VAL A 154 3.15 18.71 17.80
C VAL A 154 4.66 18.56 17.77
N THR A 155 5.31 19.35 16.92
CA THR A 155 6.77 19.50 16.90
C THR A 155 7.13 20.72 17.74
N VAL A 156 8.21 20.63 18.53
CA VAL A 156 8.70 21.79 19.28
C VAL A 156 9.53 22.65 18.34
N ASP A 157 9.03 23.84 18.05
CA ASP A 157 9.79 24.86 17.34
C ASP A 157 10.39 25.83 18.36
N THR A 158 11.70 25.70 18.61
CA THR A 158 12.42 26.49 19.63
C THR A 158 12.50 27.98 19.29
N THR A 159 12.15 28.36 18.06
CA THR A 159 12.19 29.75 17.58
C THR A 159 10.98 30.59 17.97
N THR A 160 9.81 29.98 18.18
CA THR A 160 8.56 30.73 18.38
C THR A 160 7.98 30.64 19.78
N ALA A 161 8.51 29.79 20.66
CA ALA A 161 8.02 29.59 22.04
C ALA A 161 6.48 29.45 22.13
N LEU A 162 5.83 29.10 21.03
CA LEU A 162 4.38 29.13 20.92
C LEU A 162 3.88 27.75 21.27
N VAL A 163 3.58 27.62 22.55
CA VAL A 163 2.48 26.80 23.01
C VAL A 163 1.32 26.91 22.00
N PRO A 164 0.85 25.79 21.40
CA PRO A 164 -0.39 25.82 20.64
C PRO A 164 -1.46 26.45 21.53
N PRO A 165 -2.27 27.40 21.04
CA PRO A 165 -3.38 27.94 21.82
C PRO A 165 -4.26 26.78 22.30
N LEU A 166 -4.98 26.94 23.42
CA LEU A 166 -6.00 25.95 23.79
C LEU A 166 -6.96 25.82 22.60
N LEU A 167 -6.89 24.67 21.91
CA LEU A 167 -7.46 24.47 20.58
C LEU A 167 -8.97 24.23 20.63
N THR A 168 -9.60 24.23 21.80
CA THR A 168 -11.04 23.94 21.97
C THR A 168 -11.62 24.59 23.22
N ASP A 169 -12.72 25.34 23.05
CA ASP A 169 -13.51 25.91 24.16
C ASP A 169 -14.25 24.84 25.00
N ASP A 170 -14.43 23.62 24.48
CA ASP A 170 -15.24 22.58 25.15
C ASP A 170 -14.44 21.57 26.00
N ALA A 171 -13.10 21.51 25.84
CA ALA A 171 -12.28 20.51 26.53
C ALA A 171 -11.75 21.01 27.88
N ASP A 172 -11.65 20.10 28.86
CA ASP A 172 -11.11 20.42 30.18
C ASP A 172 -9.59 20.59 30.19
N GLY A 173 -8.93 20.14 29.12
CA GLY A 173 -7.49 20.27 28.94
C GLY A 173 -6.99 19.62 27.66
N GLN A 174 -5.67 19.54 27.53
CA GLN A 174 -5.00 18.99 26.35
C GLN A 174 -3.86 18.06 26.71
N ILE A 175 -3.62 17.07 25.86
CA ILE A 175 -2.46 16.19 25.88
C ILE A 175 -1.66 16.46 24.61
N LEU A 176 -0.43 16.93 24.78
CA LEU A 176 0.49 17.17 23.67
C LEU A 176 1.52 16.04 23.60
N TYR A 177 1.50 15.29 22.51
CA TYR A 177 2.56 14.37 22.13
C TYR A 177 3.60 15.15 21.34
N LEU A 178 4.78 15.32 21.92
CA LEU A 178 5.88 16.01 21.25
C LEU A 178 6.58 15.01 20.31
N VAL A 179 6.68 15.38 19.05
CA VAL A 179 7.23 14.53 17.99
C VAL A 179 8.54 15.15 17.51
N PRO A 180 9.67 14.86 18.20
CA PRO A 180 10.95 15.35 17.73
C PRO A 180 11.34 14.66 16.42
N VAL A 181 12.09 15.35 15.58
CA VAL A 181 12.53 14.86 14.27
C VAL A 181 13.85 14.09 14.36
N ASP A 182 14.69 14.39 15.34
CA ASP A 182 15.98 13.74 15.56
C ASP A 182 16.38 13.79 17.05
N THR A 183 17.59 13.33 17.36
CA THR A 183 18.14 13.33 18.73
C THR A 183 18.42 14.75 19.26
N VAL A 184 18.71 15.71 18.38
CA VAL A 184 18.94 17.11 18.74
C VAL A 184 17.61 17.76 19.15
N ALA A 185 16.58 17.58 18.33
CA ALA A 185 15.22 18.02 18.59
C ALA A 185 14.62 17.34 19.82
N LEU A 186 14.96 16.08 20.10
CA LEU A 186 14.57 15.40 21.34
C LEU A 186 15.17 16.11 22.57
N THR A 187 16.47 16.40 22.52
CA THR A 187 17.15 17.13 23.61
C THR A 187 16.54 18.52 23.82
N GLN A 188 16.26 19.23 22.73
CA GLN A 188 15.59 20.53 22.77
C GLN A 188 14.16 20.43 23.33
N THR A 189 13.44 19.38 22.98
CA THR A 189 12.10 19.07 23.47
C THR A 189 12.12 18.84 24.99
N GLU A 190 13.07 18.03 25.49
CA GLU A 190 13.23 17.79 26.92
C GLU A 190 13.57 19.07 27.70
N GLN A 191 14.47 19.90 27.15
CA GLN A 191 14.80 21.21 27.72
C GLN A 191 13.58 22.15 27.75
N TRP A 192 12.79 22.16 26.68
CA TRP A 192 11.57 22.96 26.59
C TRP A 192 10.51 22.53 27.61
N VAL A 193 10.33 21.22 27.81
CA VAL A 193 9.40 20.69 28.83
C VAL A 193 9.81 21.08 30.25
N CYS A 194 11.11 21.08 30.54
CA CYS A 194 11.66 21.41 31.85
C CYS A 194 11.88 22.92 32.09
N HIS A 195 11.48 23.79 31.16
CA HIS A 195 11.77 25.22 31.27
C HIS A 195 11.04 25.88 32.46
N PRO A 196 11.72 26.71 33.29
CA PRO A 196 11.14 27.28 34.51
C PRO A 196 9.86 28.10 34.29
N ASP A 197 9.77 28.81 33.17
CA ASP A 197 8.60 29.63 32.83
C ASP A 197 7.32 28.80 32.62
N ARG A 198 7.46 27.49 32.37
CA ARG A 198 6.34 26.56 32.20
C ARG A 198 5.81 26.02 33.52
N ALA A 199 6.53 26.23 34.62
CA ALA A 199 6.06 25.92 35.97
C ALA A 199 5.02 26.94 36.49
N HIS A 200 4.72 27.99 35.71
CA HIS A 200 3.76 29.02 36.09
C HIS A 200 2.31 28.53 35.93
N ALA A 201 1.41 29.05 36.78
CA ALA A 201 0.02 28.61 36.96
C ALA A 201 -0.89 28.67 35.71
N THR A 202 -0.41 29.21 34.60
CA THR A 202 -1.13 29.40 33.33
C THR A 202 -1.19 28.15 32.45
N GLU A 203 -0.41 27.10 32.70
CA GLU A 203 -0.42 25.84 31.91
C GLU A 203 -1.10 24.65 32.63
N THR A 204 -1.93 24.91 33.64
CA THR A 204 -2.49 23.85 34.53
C THR A 204 -3.40 22.83 33.84
N CYS A 205 -3.88 23.10 32.62
CA CYS A 205 -4.76 22.21 31.86
C CYS A 205 -4.02 21.41 30.77
N ARG A 206 -2.69 21.28 30.84
CA ARG A 206 -1.91 20.58 29.81
C ARG A 206 -1.05 19.46 30.37
N ILE A 207 -1.10 18.32 29.69
CA ILE A 207 -0.19 17.20 29.89
C ILE A 207 0.71 17.12 28.67
N VAL A 208 2.01 16.96 28.88
CA VAL A 208 2.98 16.79 27.80
C VAL A 208 3.57 15.39 27.86
N VAL A 209 3.65 14.75 26.69
CA VAL A 209 4.20 13.42 26.51
C VAL A 209 5.39 13.52 25.57
N VAL A 210 6.56 13.07 26.06
CA VAL A 210 7.79 12.98 25.26
C VAL A 210 8.09 11.49 25.03
N PRO A 211 8.05 11.01 23.78
CA PRO A 211 8.37 9.62 23.47
C PRO A 211 9.88 9.36 23.56
N HIS A 212 10.26 8.22 24.14
CA HIS A 212 11.68 7.82 24.28
C HIS A 212 12.27 7.14 23.03
N GLN A 213 11.44 6.59 22.14
CA GLN A 213 11.85 5.84 20.94
C GLN A 213 11.37 6.51 19.66
N VAL A 214 11.85 7.73 19.44
CA VAL A 214 11.37 8.60 18.37
C VAL A 214 11.70 8.04 16.99
N GLN A 215 12.95 7.64 16.75
CA GLN A 215 13.40 7.13 15.45
C GLN A 215 12.60 5.91 15.01
N ARG A 216 12.39 4.95 15.92
CA ARG A 216 11.59 3.76 15.61
C ARG A 216 10.14 4.10 15.26
N LEU A 217 9.54 5.05 15.96
CA LEU A 217 8.19 5.52 15.64
C LEU A 217 8.15 6.17 14.24
N GLN A 218 9.17 6.97 13.90
CA GLN A 218 9.28 7.60 12.60
C GLN A 218 9.44 6.59 11.47
N ASP A 219 10.34 5.61 11.63
CA ASP A 219 10.60 4.58 10.63
C ASP A 219 9.33 3.79 10.32
N LEU A 220 8.59 3.37 11.35
CA LEU A 220 7.32 2.66 11.20
C LEU A 220 6.27 3.54 10.53
N LEU A 221 6.17 4.81 10.94
CA LEU A 221 5.20 5.73 10.36
C LEU A 221 5.49 5.99 8.87
N LEU A 222 6.77 6.17 8.51
CA LEU A 222 7.25 6.30 7.15
C LEU A 222 6.87 5.08 6.31
N GLU A 223 7.14 3.89 6.84
CA GLU A 223 6.83 2.62 6.19
C GLU A 223 5.33 2.45 5.96
N VAL A 224 4.51 2.62 7.01
CA VAL A 224 3.05 2.54 6.91
C VAL A 224 2.50 3.55 5.92
N THR A 225 2.99 4.79 5.95
CA THR A 225 2.55 5.84 5.02
C THR A 225 2.92 5.49 3.58
N ALA A 226 4.14 5.01 3.35
CA ALA A 226 4.60 4.60 2.03
C ALA A 226 3.76 3.43 1.49
N LEU A 227 3.49 2.42 2.31
CA LEU A 227 2.62 1.29 1.95
C LEU A 227 1.20 1.75 1.61
N GLN A 228 0.61 2.65 2.42
CA GLN A 228 -0.70 3.25 2.15
C GLN A 228 -0.72 4.07 0.85
N GLN A 229 0.35 4.82 0.58
CA GLN A 229 0.49 5.58 -0.67
C GLN A 229 0.56 4.65 -1.89
N VAL A 230 1.33 3.56 -1.81
CA VAL A 230 1.38 2.54 -2.87
C VAL A 230 -0.01 1.94 -3.10
N LEU A 231 -0.72 1.61 -2.03
CA LEU A 231 -2.10 1.10 -2.11
C LEU A 231 -3.05 2.08 -2.81
N ALA A 232 -2.93 3.38 -2.51
CA ALA A 232 -3.80 4.41 -3.06
C ALA A 232 -3.45 4.84 -4.50
N THR A 233 -2.21 4.66 -4.93
CA THR A 233 -1.69 5.26 -6.18
C THR A 233 -1.50 4.25 -7.31
N GLN A 234 -1.45 2.94 -7.01
CA GLN A 234 -1.15 1.92 -8.01
C GLN A 234 -2.44 1.19 -8.48
N PRO A 235 -3.05 1.58 -9.63
CA PRO A 235 -4.27 0.95 -10.13
C PRO A 235 -4.07 -0.52 -10.49
N GLU A 236 -2.83 -0.91 -10.82
CA GLU A 236 -2.48 -2.31 -11.11
C GLU A 236 -2.74 -3.24 -9.90
N LEU A 237 -2.74 -2.73 -8.66
CA LEU A 237 -3.05 -3.52 -7.46
C LEU A 237 -4.50 -3.98 -7.41
N GLU A 238 -5.45 -3.29 -8.06
CA GLU A 238 -6.84 -3.73 -8.18
C GLU A 238 -6.96 -5.07 -8.91
N TYR A 239 -5.94 -5.35 -9.71
CA TYR A 239 -5.86 -6.52 -10.51
C TYR A 239 -4.61 -7.37 -10.12
N ASP A 240 -4.11 -7.26 -8.88
CA ASP A 240 -3.02 -8.14 -8.45
C ASP A 240 -3.29 -8.66 -7.05
N ARG A 241 -3.87 -9.87 -6.98
CA ARG A 241 -4.31 -10.44 -5.70
C ARG A 241 -3.12 -10.86 -4.84
N VAL A 242 -2.02 -11.33 -5.42
CA VAL A 242 -0.84 -11.71 -4.64
C VAL A 242 -0.16 -10.45 -4.12
N ALA A 243 0.09 -9.46 -4.97
CA ALA A 243 0.71 -8.20 -4.56
C ALA A 243 -0.15 -7.46 -3.52
N ARG A 244 -1.48 -7.43 -3.69
CA ARG A 244 -2.38 -6.84 -2.68
C ARG A 244 -2.32 -7.59 -1.35
N ARG A 245 -2.25 -8.93 -1.38
CA ARG A 245 -2.17 -9.75 -0.17
C ARG A 245 -0.82 -9.57 0.53
N GLU A 246 0.25 -9.47 -0.22
CA GLU A 246 1.59 -9.18 0.29
C GLU A 246 1.63 -7.79 0.93
N LEU A 247 1.14 -6.76 0.24
CA LEU A 247 1.08 -5.39 0.76
C LEU A 247 0.20 -5.27 2.01
N ALA A 248 -0.93 -5.98 2.05
CA ALA A 248 -1.77 -6.08 3.24
C ALA A 248 -1.08 -6.81 4.41
N SER A 249 -0.25 -7.83 4.11
CA SER A 249 0.56 -8.51 5.14
C SER A 249 1.58 -7.56 5.74
N ARG A 250 2.31 -6.82 4.90
CA ARG A 250 3.30 -5.82 5.34
C ARG A 250 2.65 -4.72 6.19
N LEU A 251 1.47 -4.22 5.79
CA LEU A 251 0.69 -3.26 6.58
C LEU A 251 0.18 -3.80 7.92
N ALA A 252 -0.05 -5.11 8.04
CA ALA A 252 -0.48 -5.73 9.29
C ALA A 252 0.69 -6.05 10.25
N GLU A 253 1.90 -6.18 9.70
CA GLU A 253 3.13 -6.41 10.45
C GLU A 253 3.80 -5.12 10.96
N ALA A 254 3.60 -4.01 10.24
CA ALA A 254 4.09 -2.67 10.60
C ALA A 254 3.23 -2.01 11.70
#